data_AF-A0A6B2AQB1-F1
#
_entry.id   AF-A0A6B2AQB1-F1
#
_cell.length_a   1.000
_cell.length_b   1.000
_cell.length_c   1.000
_cell.angle_alpha   90.00
_cell.angle_beta   90.00
_cell.angle_gamma   90.00
#
_symmetry.space_group_name_H-M   'P 1'
#
loop_
_entity.id
_entity.type
_entity.pdbx_description
1 polymer ?
#
loop_
_entity_poly.entity_id
_entity_poly.type
_entity_poly.pdbx_seq_one_letter_code
_entity_poly.pdbx_strand_id
1 'polypeptide(L)'
;MPESTNHLFAYVRKISDFRPDVTAIVLFNLKVEDGYRAYLEIRFKDYGKLQIEGDHLMLGLNEALESAKFEYGILPIDWRVMSEAEIQRIPFFVGGTSV
;
A
#
# COMPACT_ATOMS: atom_id res chain seq x y z
N MET A 1 6.35 -2.93 -15.65
CA MET A 1 6.20 -1.85 -14.64
C MET A 1 4.78 -1.89 -14.09
N PRO A 2 4.55 -1.51 -12.82
CA PRO A 2 3.20 -1.39 -12.27
C PRO A 2 2.37 -0.36 -13.05
N GLU A 3 1.12 -0.68 -13.36
CA GLU A 3 0.18 0.26 -13.97
C GLU A 3 -0.56 1.04 -12.89
N SER A 4 -1.00 2.26 -13.22
CA SER A 4 -1.75 3.15 -12.32
C SER A 4 -3.15 2.66 -11.97
N THR A 5 -3.52 1.45 -12.37
CA THR A 5 -4.74 0.73 -12.03
C THR A 5 -4.57 -0.34 -10.97
N ASN A 6 -3.34 -0.76 -10.72
CA ASN A 6 -3.09 -1.97 -9.95
C ASN A 6 -3.06 -1.68 -8.45
N HIS A 7 -3.58 -2.62 -7.67
CA HIS A 7 -3.27 -2.74 -6.25
C HIS A 7 -1.94 -3.49 -6.12
N LEU A 8 -1.02 -2.95 -5.33
CA LEU A 8 0.35 -3.45 -5.26
C LEU A 8 0.68 -3.90 -3.85
N PHE A 9 1.52 -4.93 -3.77
CA PHE A 9 2.04 -5.47 -2.52
C PHE A 9 3.56 -5.59 -2.61
N ALA A 10 4.25 -5.28 -1.51
CA ALA A 10 5.68 -5.55 -1.36
C ALA A 10 6.05 -5.77 0.11
N TYR A 11 7.09 -6.57 0.33
CA TYR A 11 7.76 -6.65 1.63
C TYR A 11 8.76 -5.49 1.77
N VAL A 12 8.91 -4.97 2.99
CA VAL A 12 9.93 -3.95 3.27
C VAL A 12 11.32 -4.54 3.08
N ARG A 13 12.27 -3.73 2.63
CA ARG A 13 13.68 -4.12 2.45
C ARG A 13 14.61 -3.46 3.44
N LYS A 14 14.16 -2.33 4.00
CA LYS A 14 14.82 -1.56 5.04
C LYS A 14 13.84 -1.38 6.19
N ILE A 15 14.32 -1.55 7.42
CA ILE A 15 13.57 -1.17 8.62
C ILE A 15 13.44 0.36 8.63
N SER A 16 12.21 0.86 8.74
CA SER A 16 11.96 2.30 8.88
C SER A 16 12.42 2.77 10.26
N ASP A 17 13.11 3.91 10.30
CA ASP A 17 13.55 4.54 11.54
C ASP A 17 12.35 5.08 12.36
N PHE A 18 11.22 5.34 11.71
CA PHE A 18 9.98 5.85 12.32
C PHE A 18 8.95 4.76 12.60
N ARG A 19 8.95 3.69 11.79
CA ARG A 19 7.97 2.60 11.87
C ARG A 19 8.65 1.23 11.82
N PRO A 20 9.43 0.87 12.85
CA PRO A 20 10.26 -0.33 12.83
C PRO A 20 9.48 -1.64 12.79
N ASP A 21 8.20 -1.61 13.20
CA ASP A 21 7.32 -2.78 13.21
C ASP A 21 6.75 -3.14 11.84
N VAL A 22 6.89 -2.27 10.83
CA VAL A 22 6.26 -2.48 9.51
C VAL A 22 7.08 -3.47 8.70
N THR A 23 6.43 -4.53 8.22
CA THR A 23 7.05 -5.63 7.47
C THR A 23 6.57 -5.74 6.03
N ALA A 24 5.39 -5.19 5.72
CA ALA A 24 4.84 -5.18 4.37
C ALA A 24 3.99 -3.93 4.11
N ILE A 25 3.94 -3.55 2.83
CA ILE A 25 3.18 -2.42 2.33
C ILE A 25 2.20 -2.91 1.27
N VAL A 26 0.97 -2.44 1.35
CA VAL A 26 0.00 -2.48 0.25
C VAL A 26 -0.22 -1.06 -0.25
N LEU A 27 -0.14 -0.85 -1.57
CA LEU A 27 -0.62 0.36 -2.22
C LEU A 27 -1.96 0.05 -2.87
N PHE A 28 -3.03 0.46 -2.21
CA PHE A 28 -4.39 0.19 -2.66
C PHE A 28 -4.87 1.31 -3.59
N ASN A 29 -5.18 0.98 -4.83
CA ASN A 29 -5.71 1.94 -5.80
C ASN A 29 -7.11 2.41 -5.38
N LEU A 30 -7.30 3.72 -5.25
CA LEU A 30 -8.60 4.32 -5.03
C LEU A 30 -8.99 5.15 -6.25
N LYS A 31 -10.16 4.82 -6.79
CA LYS A 31 -10.80 5.64 -7.82
C LYS A 31 -11.47 6.82 -7.15
N VAL A 32 -11.02 8.03 -7.47
CA VAL A 32 -11.61 9.28 -7.00
C VAL A 32 -12.58 9.78 -8.07
N GLU A 33 -13.56 10.59 -7.67
CA GLU A 33 -14.40 11.35 -8.62
C GLU A 33 -13.50 12.23 -9.52
N ASP A 34 -14.00 12.54 -10.73
CA ASP A 34 -13.26 13.28 -11.78
C ASP A 34 -12.06 12.55 -12.42
N GLY A 35 -11.92 11.24 -12.22
CA GLY A 35 -10.93 10.43 -12.93
C GLY A 35 -9.52 10.52 -12.36
N TYR A 36 -9.35 11.24 -11.26
CA TYR A 36 -8.13 11.21 -10.46
C TYR A 36 -7.99 9.88 -9.71
N ARG A 37 -6.74 9.51 -9.43
CA ARG A 37 -6.41 8.31 -8.66
C ARG A 37 -5.60 8.68 -7.45
N ALA A 38 -6.03 8.17 -6.31
CA ALA A 38 -5.25 8.18 -5.08
C ALA A 38 -4.79 6.76 -4.77
N TYR A 39 -3.75 6.65 -3.95
CA TYR A 39 -3.29 5.39 -3.42
C TYR A 39 -3.33 5.44 -1.91
N LEU A 40 -4.03 4.48 -1.31
CA LEU A 40 -3.97 4.26 0.12
C LEU A 40 -2.80 3.32 0.39
N GLU A 41 -1.73 3.85 0.96
CA GLU A 41 -0.67 3.04 1.55
C GLU A 41 -1.19 2.42 2.85
N ILE A 42 -1.19 1.09 2.93
CA ILE A 42 -1.56 0.34 4.13
C ILE A 42 -0.30 -0.38 4.61
N ARG A 43 0.08 -0.09 5.86
CA ARG A 43 1.28 -0.63 6.49
C ARG A 43 0.91 -1.78 7.39
N PHE A 44 1.55 -2.92 7.20
CA PHE A 44 1.31 -4.12 7.99
C PHE A 44 2.48 -4.42 8.91
N LYS A 45 2.16 -4.79 10.16
CA LYS A 45 3.09 -5.49 11.06
C LYS A 45 3.20 -6.96 10.67
N ASP A 46 2.07 -7.57 10.33
CA ASP A 46 1.97 -8.96 9.84
C ASP A 46 0.84 -9.04 8.81
N TYR A 47 1.20 -9.13 7.52
CA TYR A 47 0.23 -9.22 6.43
C TYR A 47 -0.56 -10.54 6.45
N GLY A 48 0.07 -11.65 6.88
CA GLY A 48 -0.59 -12.96 6.94
C GLY A 48 -1.70 -13.00 7.98
N LYS A 49 -1.54 -12.24 9.07
CA LYS A 49 -2.56 -12.06 10.12
C LYS A 49 -3.41 -10.80 9.96
N LEU A 50 -3.23 -10.05 8.87
CA LEU A 50 -3.88 -8.76 8.62
C LEU A 50 -3.73 -7.74 9.77
N GLN A 51 -2.58 -7.74 10.44
CA GLN A 51 -2.28 -6.79 11.51
C GLN A 51 -1.74 -5.48 10.91
N ILE A 52 -2.62 -4.48 10.84
CA ILE A 52 -2.33 -3.15 10.30
C ILE A 52 -1.64 -2.29 11.37
N GLU A 53 -0.57 -1.62 10.98
CA GLU A 53 0.09 -0.57 11.77
C GLU A 53 -0.62 0.77 11.56
N GLY A 54 -1.00 1.08 10.32
CA GLY A 54 -1.80 2.23 9.95
C GLY A 54 -1.84 2.41 8.44
N ASP A 55 -2.45 3.50 7.99
CA ASP A 55 -2.54 3.86 6.57
C ASP A 55 -2.11 5.31 6.30
N HIS A 56 -1.92 5.65 5.02
CA HIS A 56 -1.69 7.01 4.55
C HIS A 56 -2.17 7.19 3.11
N LEU A 57 -2.91 8.24 2.83
CA LEU A 57 -3.43 8.55 1.50
C LEU A 57 -2.42 9.40 0.72
N MET A 58 -2.06 8.97 -0.49
CA MET A 58 -1.14 9.66 -1.39
C MET A 58 -1.78 9.97 -2.74
N LEU A 59 -1.39 11.07 -3.36
CA LEU A 59 -1.94 11.56 -4.62
C LEU A 59 -1.18 10.93 -5.79
N GLY A 60 -1.58 9.70 -6.10
CA GLY A 60 -1.14 8.98 -7.29
C GLY A 60 0.00 8.00 -7.04
N LEU A 61 0.25 7.15 -8.05
CA LEU A 61 1.16 6.01 -7.93
C LEU A 61 2.62 6.44 -7.72
N ASN A 62 3.10 7.46 -8.44
CA ASN A 62 4.51 7.85 -8.39
C ASN A 62 4.92 8.36 -7.00
N GLU A 63 4.07 9.16 -6.36
CA GLU A 63 4.31 9.63 -4.98
C GLU A 63 4.38 8.44 -4.02
N ALA A 64 3.43 7.50 -4.14
CA ALA A 64 3.40 6.29 -3.32
C ALA A 64 4.65 5.41 -3.48
N LEU A 65 5.13 5.23 -4.71
CA LEU A 65 6.33 4.45 -4.98
C LEU A 65 7.59 5.12 -4.43
N GLU A 66 7.75 6.43 -4.61
CA GLU A 66 8.94 7.14 -4.11
C GLU A 66 8.94 7.23 -2.58
N SER A 67 7.78 7.43 -1.95
CA SER A 67 7.65 7.39 -0.49
C SER A 67 8.05 6.03 0.07
N ALA A 68 7.51 4.95 -0.49
CA ALA A 68 7.81 3.59 -0.05
C ALA A 68 9.28 3.18 -0.30
N LYS A 69 9.87 3.67 -1.39
CA LYS A 69 11.30 3.51 -1.67
C LYS A 69 12.18 4.23 -0.65
N PHE A 70 11.83 5.47 -0.32
CA PHE A 70 12.58 6.27 0.64
C PHE A 70 12.51 5.68 2.06
N GLU A 71 11.31 5.34 2.53
CA GLU A 71 11.11 4.91 3.91
C GLU A 71 11.43 3.43 4.15
N TYR A 72 11.01 2.55 3.23
CA TYR A 72 11.09 1.09 3.40
C TYR A 72 12.06 0.40 2.45
N GLY A 73 12.76 1.14 1.59
CA GLY A 73 13.71 0.61 0.63
C GLY A 73 13.08 -0.24 -0.48
N ILE A 74 11.77 -0.14 -0.70
CA ILE A 74 11.05 -0.96 -1.68
C ILE A 74 11.31 -0.42 -3.09
N LEU A 75 11.89 -1.25 -3.96
CA LEU A 75 12.24 -0.87 -5.33
C LEU A 75 11.11 -1.25 -6.31
N PRO A 76 11.10 -0.68 -7.54
CA PRO A 76 10.10 -1.01 -8.55
C PRO A 76 9.94 -2.51 -8.85
N ILE A 77 10.99 -3.31 -8.71
CA ILE A 77 10.98 -4.76 -8.96
C ILE A 77 10.39 -5.59 -7.81
N ASP A 78 10.30 -5.00 -6.61
CA ASP A 78 9.80 -5.68 -5.42
C ASP A 78 8.26 -5.68 -5.37
N TRP A 79 7.63 -4.79 -6.14
CA TRP A 79 6.18 -4.69 -6.23
C TRP A 79 5.58 -5.81 -7.05
N ARG A 80 4.60 -6.48 -6.44
CA ARG A 80 3.75 -7.48 -7.08
C ARG A 80 2.32 -6.95 -7.20
N VAL A 81 1.68 -7.22 -8.33
CA VAL A 81 0.24 -6.99 -8.49
C VAL A 81 -0.53 -7.98 -7.64
N MET A 82 -1.48 -7.46 -6.85
CA MET A 82 -2.33 -8.28 -5.99
C MET A 82 -3.41 -8.98 -6.80
N SER A 83 -3.78 -10.19 -6.37
CA SER A 83 -4.96 -10.90 -6.87
C SER A 83 -6.25 -10.37 -6.23
N GLU A 84 -7.39 -10.62 -6.87
CA GLU A 84 -8.71 -10.22 -6.34
C GLU A 84 -8.97 -10.78 -4.92
N ALA A 85 -8.61 -12.04 -4.66
CA ALA A 85 -8.73 -12.66 -3.34
C ALA A 85 -7.81 -12.03 -2.28
N GLU A 86 -6.75 -11.34 -2.69
CA GLU A 86 -5.90 -10.55 -1.80
C GLU A 86 -6.44 -9.16 -1.56
N ILE A 87 -7.11 -8.57 -2.55
CA ILE A 87 -7.74 -7.27 -2.43
C ILE A 87 -8.92 -7.37 -1.45
N GLN A 88 -9.79 -8.36 -1.65
CA GLN A 88 -11.02 -8.55 -0.86
C GLN A 88 -10.80 -8.87 0.62
N ARG A 89 -9.62 -9.40 0.99
CA ARG A 89 -9.34 -9.74 2.40
C ARG A 89 -8.84 -8.55 3.21
N ILE A 90 -8.41 -7.46 2.58
CA ILE A 90 -7.77 -6.37 3.32
C ILE A 90 -8.84 -5.59 4.07
N PRO A 91 -8.77 -5.54 5.41
CA PRO A 91 -9.72 -4.79 6.20
C PRO A 91 -9.29 -3.33 6.24
N PHE A 92 -9.57 -2.55 5.20
CA PHE A 92 -9.29 -1.11 5.21
C PHE A 92 -10.58 -0.30 5.26
N PHE A 93 -10.49 0.86 5.91
CA PHE A 93 -11.61 1.75 6.13
C PHE A 93 -11.40 3.01 5.29
N VAL A 94 -12.38 3.35 4.46
CA VAL A 94 -12.42 4.67 3.82
C VAL A 94 -13.49 5.48 4.55
N GLY A 95 -13.06 6.51 5.30
CA GLY A 95 -14.00 7.43 5.96
C GLY A 95 -14.85 6.85 7.09
N GLY A 96 -14.41 5.76 7.75
CA GLY A 96 -15.12 5.18 8.90
C GLY A 96 -16.17 4.10 8.56
N THR A 97 -16.28 3.72 7.30
CA THR A 97 -17.12 2.60 6.84
C THR A 97 -16.25 1.49 6.28
N SER A 98 -16.49 0.25 6.71
CA SER A 98 -16.00 -0.94 6.00
C SER A 98 -16.71 -1.02 4.66
N VAL A 99 -15.95 -1.21 3.58
CA VAL A 99 -16.47 -1.47 2.24
C VAL A 99 -16.58 -2.97 2.01
#